data_AF-A0A7C7LUS8-F1
#
_entry.id   AF-A0A7C7LUS8-F1
#
_cell.length_a   1.000
_cell.length_b   1.000
_cell.length_c   1.000
_cell.angle_alpha   90.00
_cell.angle_beta   90.00
_cell.angle_gamma   90.00
#
_symmetry.space_group_name_H-M   'P 1'
#
loop_
_entity.id
_entity.type
_entity.pdbx_description
1 polymer ?
#
loop_
_entity_poly.entity_id
_entity_poly.type
_entity_poly.pdbx_seq_one_letter_code
_entity_poly.pdbx_strand_id
1 'polypeptide(L)'
;MKKNPTNIILSFRKRISKTLIALFSFFTLSCDFQNPMAFEMPTWFFDLSFPLVQQKYSLEGMIDNKQIFSTPDSLGMQIMFEGALPDTTIGADILEIELNQNIEYSQAPVTAPNFSFSIDTSINLAIPIAPGGKLTNDSGTVFSVPPSQTQSVTKDVWNTIASAVDTTIEITIDLPDIPANQLPSFIQSIDGMVIQTDAGSSISDFNTTISNNGLPTNVTNPTVSLVTDITSPPKTLANHTQTSVVKDASFGPEITSLSQDSLGGAIRMSIGFGIESTANNAVTISAGDSVQVNVAIRMRIAGLDSAIIQVKKTDLPISLPKINFPTDIEIYSGQLKTNSGFDVNEINLTNIISTYPLNVDFSMNFKNFLPPAGKDSTKIDTVLKKGMTLTKTFDLDGYS
;
A
#
# COMPACT_ATOMS: atom_id res chain seq x y z
N MET A 1 -37.51 57.84 -70.86
CA MET A 1 -37.26 59.02 -71.71
C MET A 1 -36.93 60.20 -70.81
N LYS A 2 -35.67 60.65 -70.78
CA LYS A 2 -35.20 61.83 -70.01
C LYS A 2 -35.82 63.10 -70.59
N LYS A 3 -36.20 64.05 -69.74
CA LYS A 3 -35.95 65.49 -69.94
C LYS A 3 -36.26 66.30 -68.68
N ASN A 4 -35.24 66.99 -68.19
CA ASN A 4 -35.33 68.24 -67.43
C ASN A 4 -35.28 69.39 -68.46
N PRO A 5 -35.72 70.64 -68.16
CA PRO A 5 -34.79 71.59 -67.53
C PRO A 5 -35.42 72.74 -66.68
N THR A 6 -34.49 73.51 -66.14
CA THR A 6 -34.43 74.55 -65.10
C THR A 6 -34.99 75.95 -65.42
N ASN A 7 -35.23 76.73 -64.34
CA ASN A 7 -35.12 78.19 -64.16
C ASN A 7 -36.21 79.16 -64.69
N ILE A 8 -36.79 79.97 -63.77
CA ILE A 8 -36.75 81.46 -63.76
C ILE A 8 -37.32 81.95 -62.40
N ILE A 9 -36.40 82.25 -61.49
CA ILE A 9 -36.58 83.10 -60.30
C ILE A 9 -36.08 84.50 -60.70
N LEU A 10 -36.64 85.56 -60.13
CA LEU A 10 -36.24 86.99 -60.18
C LEU A 10 -37.19 87.91 -60.98
N SER A 11 -38.26 88.40 -60.34
CA SER A 11 -38.65 89.82 -60.51
C SER A 11 -39.71 90.33 -59.54
N PHE A 12 -40.54 89.50 -58.90
CA PHE A 12 -41.61 90.00 -58.01
C PHE A 12 -41.21 90.22 -56.54
N ARG A 13 -39.91 90.30 -56.25
CA ARG A 13 -39.31 90.43 -54.91
C ARG A 13 -39.40 91.85 -54.29
N LYS A 14 -39.97 92.84 -54.98
CA LYS A 14 -39.90 94.26 -54.54
C LYS A 14 -41.21 94.93 -54.11
N ARG A 15 -42.40 94.35 -54.37
CA ARG A 15 -43.69 94.98 -54.00
C ARG A 15 -44.40 94.39 -52.78
N ILE A 16 -44.08 93.15 -52.39
CA ILE A 16 -44.62 92.49 -51.19
C ILE A 16 -43.95 93.01 -49.89
N SER A 17 -42.79 93.64 -50.02
CA SER A 17 -41.92 93.97 -48.88
C SER A 17 -42.44 95.09 -47.96
N LYS A 18 -43.35 95.97 -48.40
CA LYS A 18 -43.80 97.10 -47.57
C LYS A 18 -45.13 96.85 -46.87
N THR A 19 -46.03 96.08 -47.48
CA THR A 19 -47.32 95.70 -46.88
C THR A 19 -47.20 94.57 -45.87
N LEU A 20 -46.21 93.67 -46.03
CA LEU A 20 -46.00 92.57 -45.09
C LEU A 20 -45.38 93.03 -43.76
N ILE A 21 -44.56 94.10 -43.77
CA ILE A 21 -43.90 94.63 -42.56
C ILE A 21 -44.89 95.37 -41.66
N ALA A 22 -45.88 96.06 -42.22
CA ALA A 22 -46.92 96.75 -41.45
C ALA A 22 -47.94 95.77 -40.81
N LEU A 23 -48.16 94.61 -41.41
CA LEU A 23 -49.01 93.55 -40.84
C LEU A 23 -48.27 92.74 -39.77
N PHE A 24 -46.94 92.68 -39.84
CA PHE A 24 -46.09 92.03 -38.83
C PHE A 24 -45.98 92.80 -37.50
N SER A 25 -46.30 94.10 -37.49
CA SER A 25 -46.26 94.93 -36.27
C SER A 25 -47.51 94.83 -35.38
N PHE A 26 -48.56 94.12 -35.82
CA PHE A 26 -49.76 93.84 -35.00
C PHE A 26 -49.72 92.49 -34.27
N PHE A 27 -48.66 91.70 -34.44
CA PHE A 27 -48.50 90.38 -33.80
C PHE A 27 -47.60 90.36 -32.55
N THR A 28 -47.23 91.52 -32.01
CA THR A 28 -46.38 91.60 -30.81
C THR A 28 -47.09 92.32 -29.66
N LEU A 29 -48.14 91.67 -29.14
CA LEU A 29 -48.59 91.83 -27.75
C LEU A 29 -48.69 90.43 -27.13
N SER A 30 -47.52 89.93 -26.76
CA SER A 30 -47.23 89.22 -25.52
C SER A 30 -48.36 88.37 -24.92
N CYS A 31 -48.42 87.10 -25.32
CA CYS A 31 -48.73 86.03 -24.36
C CYS A 31 -47.66 84.95 -24.51
N ASP A 32 -46.91 84.84 -23.43
CA ASP A 32 -45.69 84.08 -23.21
C ASP A 32 -45.97 82.57 -23.22
N PHE A 33 -45.77 81.93 -24.39
CA PHE A 33 -45.69 80.48 -24.46
C PHE A 33 -44.26 80.05 -24.10
N GLN A 34 -43.96 80.05 -22.80
CA GLN A 34 -42.90 79.18 -22.32
C GLN A 34 -43.35 77.74 -22.47
N ASN A 35 -42.74 77.06 -23.42
CA ASN A 35 -42.77 75.62 -23.62
C ASN A 35 -42.36 74.95 -22.29
N PRO A 36 -43.20 74.17 -21.59
CA PRO A 36 -42.66 73.30 -20.56
C PRO A 36 -41.77 72.28 -21.27
N MET A 37 -40.54 72.22 -20.79
CA MET A 37 -39.39 71.46 -21.29
C MET A 37 -39.77 70.03 -21.69
N ALA A 38 -38.98 69.44 -22.60
CA ALA A 38 -39.01 68.01 -22.85
C ALA A 38 -39.08 67.27 -21.51
N PHE A 39 -39.97 66.27 -21.39
CA PHE A 39 -40.01 65.42 -20.21
C PHE A 39 -38.62 64.79 -20.03
N GLU A 40 -37.83 65.34 -19.12
CA GLU A 40 -36.60 64.72 -18.66
C GLU A 40 -37.02 63.61 -17.71
N MET A 41 -36.59 62.38 -17.99
CA MET A 41 -36.80 61.29 -17.04
C MET A 41 -36.21 61.74 -15.70
N PRO A 42 -36.97 61.65 -14.59
CA PRO A 42 -36.44 62.03 -13.29
C PRO A 42 -35.22 61.15 -13.01
N THR A 43 -34.05 61.78 -12.99
CA THR A 43 -32.83 61.19 -12.50
C THR A 43 -32.90 61.30 -10.99
N TRP A 44 -33.01 60.16 -10.31
CA TRP A 44 -33.15 60.14 -8.86
C TRP A 44 -31.77 60.38 -8.25
N PHE A 45 -31.56 61.59 -7.74
CA PHE A 45 -30.46 61.87 -6.80
C PHE A 45 -31.01 61.69 -5.39
N PHE A 46 -30.74 60.53 -4.80
CA PHE A 46 -30.98 60.32 -3.38
C PHE A 46 -29.73 60.85 -2.66
N ASP A 47 -29.78 62.08 -2.18
CA ASP A 47 -28.90 62.47 -1.09
C ASP A 47 -29.38 61.73 0.15
N LEU A 48 -28.77 60.57 0.40
CA LEU A 48 -28.96 59.83 1.64
C LEU A 48 -28.23 60.61 2.75
N SER A 49 -28.82 61.71 3.16
CA SER A 49 -28.47 62.42 4.38
C SER A 49 -28.97 61.58 5.54
N PHE A 50 -28.19 60.58 5.95
CA PHE A 50 -28.29 60.09 7.32
C PHE A 50 -28.03 61.32 8.20
N PRO A 51 -28.92 61.68 9.13
CA PRO A 51 -28.51 62.64 10.14
C PRO A 51 -27.35 61.95 10.86
N LEU A 52 -26.13 62.47 10.69
CA LEU A 52 -25.03 62.22 11.61
C LEU A 52 -25.35 62.94 12.93
N VAL A 53 -26.49 62.62 13.54
CA VAL A 53 -26.52 62.59 14.99
C VAL A 53 -25.67 61.39 15.35
N GLN A 54 -24.48 61.68 15.85
CA GLN A 54 -23.71 60.72 16.64
C GLN A 54 -24.44 60.49 17.96
N GLN A 55 -25.69 60.02 17.89
CA GLN A 55 -26.40 59.44 19.00
C GLN A 55 -26.24 57.94 18.85
N LYS A 56 -25.43 57.37 19.73
CA LYS A 56 -25.50 55.94 20.02
C LYS A 56 -26.93 55.66 20.45
N TYR A 57 -27.71 54.98 19.62
CA TYR A 57 -28.92 54.34 20.09
C TYR A 57 -28.47 53.26 21.07
N SER A 58 -28.79 53.43 22.36
CA SER A 58 -28.50 52.40 23.35
C SER A 58 -29.38 51.19 23.04
N LEU A 59 -28.74 50.03 22.87
CA LEU A 59 -29.42 48.74 22.74
C LEU A 59 -29.75 48.15 24.14
N GLU A 60 -29.59 48.91 25.23
CA GLU A 60 -29.89 48.47 26.60
C GLU A 60 -31.31 47.94 26.78
N GLY A 61 -32.28 48.42 25.99
CA GLY A 61 -33.66 47.91 26.03
C GLY A 61 -33.87 46.57 25.33
N MET A 62 -32.90 46.09 24.53
CA MET A 62 -32.99 44.84 23.78
C MET A 62 -32.36 43.63 24.52
N ILE A 63 -31.65 43.89 25.61
CA ILE A 63 -31.06 42.85 26.46
C ILE A 63 -32.13 42.39 27.45
N ASP A 64 -32.52 41.12 27.36
CA ASP A 64 -33.59 40.54 28.17
C ASP A 64 -33.10 39.49 29.18
N ASN A 65 -31.80 39.16 29.15
CA ASN A 65 -31.15 38.12 29.96
C ASN A 65 -31.82 36.73 29.87
N LYS A 66 -32.57 36.47 28.79
CA LYS A 66 -33.19 35.17 28.52
C LYS A 66 -32.74 34.60 27.19
N GLN A 67 -32.70 35.42 26.16
CA GLN A 67 -32.28 35.03 24.82
C GLN A 67 -31.20 35.97 24.26
N ILE A 68 -31.20 37.25 24.65
CA ILE A 68 -30.23 38.24 24.19
C ILE A 68 -29.44 38.75 25.39
N PHE A 69 -28.15 38.45 25.40
CA PHE A 69 -27.21 38.79 26.47
C PHE A 69 -26.24 39.86 25.98
N SER A 70 -25.82 40.76 26.87
CA SER A 70 -24.67 41.64 26.57
C SER A 70 -23.40 40.81 26.48
N THR A 71 -22.53 41.12 25.52
CA THR A 71 -21.16 40.61 25.57
C THR A 71 -20.44 41.23 26.78
N PRO A 72 -19.46 40.53 27.39
CA PRO A 72 -18.77 41.02 28.60
C PRO A 72 -18.09 42.38 28.45
N ASP A 73 -17.74 42.76 27.22
CA ASP A 73 -17.15 44.05 26.87
C ASP A 73 -18.20 45.16 26.61
N SER A 74 -19.49 44.83 26.66
CA SER A 74 -20.62 45.73 26.39
C SER A 74 -20.60 46.38 25.00
N LEU A 75 -19.84 45.80 24.05
CA LEU A 75 -19.69 46.31 22.68
C LEU A 75 -20.59 45.57 21.67
N GLY A 76 -21.24 44.49 22.09
CA GLY A 76 -22.14 43.69 21.25
C GLY A 76 -23.19 42.94 22.06
N MET A 77 -23.96 42.11 21.36
CA MET A 77 -24.96 41.23 21.94
C MET A 77 -24.71 39.79 21.49
N GLN A 78 -25.00 38.83 22.36
CA GLN A 78 -24.98 37.40 22.06
C GLN A 78 -26.41 36.87 22.15
N ILE A 79 -26.87 36.18 21.11
CA ILE A 79 -28.14 35.47 21.12
C ILE A 79 -27.86 34.03 21.55
N MET A 80 -28.46 33.59 22.65
CA MET A 80 -28.35 32.23 23.18
C MET A 80 -29.64 31.48 22.92
N PHE A 81 -29.59 30.44 22.09
CA PHE A 81 -30.71 29.52 21.91
C PHE A 81 -30.52 28.34 22.87
N GLU A 82 -31.34 28.28 23.93
CA GLU A 82 -31.36 27.11 24.81
C GLU A 82 -32.14 25.97 24.15
N GLY A 83 -31.43 24.88 23.86
CA GLY A 83 -31.98 23.64 23.32
C GLY A 83 -30.88 22.60 23.18
N ALA A 84 -31.21 21.32 23.40
CA ALA A 84 -30.31 20.25 23.01
C ALA A 84 -30.33 20.15 21.48
N LEU A 85 -29.21 20.42 20.82
CA LEU A 85 -29.07 20.10 19.41
C LEU A 85 -29.21 18.57 19.28
N PRO A 86 -30.04 18.07 18.35
CA PRO A 86 -30.17 16.63 18.16
C PRO A 86 -28.82 16.06 17.72
N ASP A 87 -28.44 14.91 18.28
CA ASP A 87 -27.23 14.20 17.88
C ASP A 87 -27.34 13.81 16.40
N THR A 88 -26.57 14.48 15.53
CA THR A 88 -26.38 14.01 14.15
C THR A 88 -25.49 12.77 14.18
N THR A 89 -26.07 11.62 13.85
CA THR A 89 -25.33 10.35 13.76
C THR A 89 -24.51 10.35 12.47
N ILE A 90 -23.20 10.14 12.58
CA ILE A 90 -22.32 9.91 11.43
C ILE A 90 -22.58 8.48 10.94
N GLY A 91 -22.81 8.31 9.63
CA GLY A 91 -23.02 7.00 9.03
C GLY A 91 -21.78 6.08 9.18
N ALA A 92 -22.02 4.78 9.34
CA ALA A 92 -20.95 3.78 9.51
C ALA A 92 -20.01 3.70 8.29
N ASP A 93 -20.51 4.08 7.11
CA ASP A 93 -19.79 4.18 5.84
C ASP A 93 -18.58 5.13 5.92
N ILE A 94 -18.60 6.14 6.79
CA ILE A 94 -17.47 7.06 7.00
C ILE A 94 -16.33 6.40 7.82
N LEU A 95 -16.64 5.33 8.55
CA LEU A 95 -15.69 4.56 9.36
C LEU A 95 -15.28 3.23 8.70
N GLU A 96 -15.89 2.87 7.57
CA GLU A 96 -15.57 1.67 6.83
C GLU A 96 -14.34 1.90 5.94
N ILE A 97 -13.29 1.12 6.19
CA ILE A 97 -12.10 1.07 5.34
C ILE A 97 -12.22 -0.20 4.49
N GLU A 98 -12.33 -0.05 3.17
CA GLU A 98 -12.26 -1.20 2.26
C GLU A 98 -10.84 -1.80 2.30
N LEU A 99 -10.73 -3.01 2.85
CA LEU A 99 -9.45 -3.74 2.99
C LEU A 99 -9.00 -4.47 1.71
N ASN A 100 -9.76 -4.35 0.62
CA ASN A 100 -9.52 -5.06 -0.64
C ASN A 100 -8.89 -4.17 -1.73
N GLN A 101 -8.17 -3.11 -1.36
CA GLN A 101 -7.37 -2.39 -2.34
C GLN A 101 -6.23 -3.31 -2.81
N ASN A 102 -6.18 -3.56 -4.12
CA ASN A 102 -5.08 -4.31 -4.73
C ASN A 102 -3.77 -3.70 -4.25
N ILE A 103 -2.97 -4.47 -3.52
CA ILE A 103 -1.62 -4.08 -3.15
C ILE A 103 -0.86 -3.96 -4.47
N GLU A 104 -0.69 -2.74 -4.96
CA GLU A 104 0.18 -2.49 -6.10
C GLU A 104 1.62 -2.70 -5.63
N TYR A 105 2.14 -3.89 -5.90
CA TYR A 105 3.56 -4.17 -5.74
C TYR A 105 4.32 -3.23 -6.67
N SER A 106 5.06 -2.28 -6.11
CA SER A 106 5.82 -1.28 -6.88
C SER A 106 6.98 -1.87 -7.69
N GLN A 107 7.25 -3.17 -7.56
CA GLN A 107 8.39 -3.83 -8.17
C GLN A 107 7.98 -4.53 -9.47
N ALA A 108 8.70 -4.21 -10.54
CA ALA A 108 8.55 -4.92 -11.81
C ALA A 108 8.82 -6.43 -11.62
N PRO A 109 8.11 -7.32 -12.34
CA PRO A 109 8.41 -8.74 -12.35
C PRO A 109 9.89 -8.97 -12.66
N VAL A 110 10.54 -9.71 -11.78
CA VAL A 110 11.94 -10.10 -11.89
C VAL A 110 12.02 -11.49 -12.48
N THR A 111 12.94 -11.69 -13.42
CA THR A 111 13.19 -13.03 -13.98
C THR A 111 13.89 -13.89 -12.93
N ALA A 112 13.60 -15.18 -12.90
CA ALA A 112 14.31 -16.12 -12.05
C ALA A 112 15.83 -16.08 -12.34
N PRO A 113 16.69 -16.30 -11.34
CA PRO A 113 18.12 -16.43 -11.55
C PRO A 113 18.43 -17.51 -12.60
N ASN A 114 19.41 -17.25 -13.47
CA ASN A 114 19.88 -18.26 -14.41
C ASN A 114 20.98 -19.09 -13.74
N PHE A 115 20.55 -20.14 -13.04
CA PHE A 115 21.41 -21.01 -12.28
C PHE A 115 21.12 -22.47 -12.62
N SER A 116 22.15 -23.19 -13.07
CA SER A 116 22.08 -24.62 -13.37
C SER A 116 23.21 -25.34 -12.64
N PHE A 117 22.88 -26.43 -11.97
CA PHE A 117 23.83 -27.25 -11.23
C PHE A 117 23.52 -28.72 -11.42
N SER A 118 24.55 -29.52 -11.66
CA SER A 118 24.45 -30.97 -11.77
C SER A 118 25.76 -31.62 -11.34
N ILE A 119 25.68 -32.82 -10.78
CA ILE A 119 26.82 -33.66 -10.42
C ILE A 119 26.64 -35.03 -11.08
N ASP A 120 27.70 -35.58 -11.66
CA ASP A 120 27.85 -37.03 -11.91
C ASP A 120 29.32 -37.36 -11.65
N THR A 121 29.60 -37.70 -10.39
CA THR A 121 30.96 -37.94 -9.91
C THR A 121 31.11 -39.38 -9.46
N SER A 122 32.20 -40.00 -9.87
CA SER A 122 32.61 -41.32 -9.39
C SER A 122 33.91 -41.22 -8.60
N ILE A 123 33.92 -41.80 -7.41
CA ILE A 123 35.08 -41.82 -6.50
C ILE A 123 35.41 -43.28 -6.24
N ASN A 124 36.65 -43.66 -6.52
CA ASN A 124 37.16 -45.00 -6.24
C ASN A 124 38.37 -44.87 -5.31
N LEU A 125 38.25 -45.42 -4.10
CA LEU A 125 39.32 -45.45 -3.10
C LEU A 125 39.82 -46.89 -2.97
N ALA A 126 41.14 -47.06 -3.04
CA ALA A 126 41.81 -48.29 -2.65
C ALA A 126 42.60 -47.99 -1.37
N ILE A 127 42.15 -48.54 -0.25
CA ILE A 127 42.67 -48.21 1.09
C ILE A 127 43.55 -49.38 1.56
N PRO A 128 44.89 -49.27 1.46
CA PRO A 128 45.79 -50.35 1.86
C PRO A 128 45.82 -50.47 3.39
N ILE A 129 45.72 -51.71 3.89
CA ILE A 129 45.78 -51.98 5.33
C ILE A 129 47.20 -52.36 5.77
N ALA A 130 48.03 -52.85 4.85
CA ALA A 130 49.43 -53.13 5.10
C ALA A 130 50.26 -51.84 5.23
N PRO A 131 50.84 -51.52 6.41
CA PRO A 131 51.62 -50.31 6.59
C PRO A 131 52.82 -50.25 5.65
N GLY A 132 52.93 -49.18 4.86
CA GLY A 132 54.00 -49.04 3.86
C GLY A 132 54.00 -50.12 2.77
N GLY A 133 52.88 -50.82 2.56
CA GLY A 133 52.75 -51.90 1.57
C GLY A 133 53.56 -53.15 1.92
N LYS A 134 53.93 -53.32 3.19
CA LYS A 134 54.74 -54.46 3.66
C LYS A 134 54.18 -55.04 4.94
N LEU A 135 54.42 -56.34 5.14
CA LEU A 135 54.06 -57.08 6.35
C LEU A 135 55.22 -57.98 6.76
N THR A 136 55.22 -58.44 8.01
CA THR A 136 56.22 -59.38 8.54
C THR A 136 55.55 -60.73 8.78
N ASN A 137 56.15 -61.81 8.26
CA ASN A 137 55.65 -63.16 8.48
C ASN A 137 56.10 -63.75 9.83
N ASP A 138 55.59 -64.93 10.18
CA ASP A 138 55.93 -65.67 11.40
C ASP A 138 57.41 -66.06 11.55
N SER A 139 58.15 -66.08 10.45
CA SER A 139 59.60 -66.31 10.41
C SER A 139 60.42 -65.02 10.58
N GLY A 140 59.76 -63.88 10.83
CA GLY A 140 60.40 -62.57 11.00
C GLY A 140 60.85 -61.92 9.69
N THR A 141 60.48 -62.46 8.53
CA THR A 141 60.85 -61.92 7.23
C THR A 141 59.81 -60.91 6.75
N VAL A 142 60.26 -59.75 6.28
CA VAL A 142 59.40 -58.73 5.68
C VAL A 142 59.11 -59.07 4.22
N PHE A 143 57.85 -58.98 3.82
CA PHE A 143 57.39 -59.20 2.45
C PHE A 143 56.52 -58.03 1.96
N SER A 144 56.42 -57.88 0.64
CA SER A 144 55.55 -56.88 0.00
C SER A 144 54.12 -57.38 -0.16
N VAL A 145 53.16 -56.47 -0.06
CA VAL A 145 51.77 -56.71 -0.43
C VAL A 145 51.51 -56.09 -1.81
N PRO A 146 50.94 -56.84 -2.77
CA PRO A 146 50.54 -58.24 -2.68
C PRO A 146 51.75 -59.20 -2.69
N PRO A 147 51.73 -60.32 -1.93
CA PRO A 147 52.85 -61.26 -1.89
C PRO A 147 52.85 -62.19 -3.11
N SER A 148 54.04 -62.60 -3.57
CA SER A 148 54.17 -63.56 -4.68
C SER A 148 53.94 -65.02 -4.28
N GLN A 149 53.95 -65.31 -2.98
CA GLN A 149 53.72 -66.63 -2.39
C GLN A 149 52.93 -66.45 -1.11
N THR A 150 52.08 -67.42 -0.75
CA THR A 150 51.31 -67.39 0.50
C THR A 150 52.21 -67.18 1.72
N GLN A 151 51.81 -66.24 2.59
CA GLN A 151 52.51 -65.88 3.82
C GLN A 151 51.62 -66.12 5.04
N SER A 152 52.25 -66.43 6.17
CA SER A 152 51.62 -66.56 7.48
C SER A 152 52.04 -65.36 8.34
N VAL A 153 51.08 -64.58 8.85
CA VAL A 153 51.32 -63.42 9.72
C VAL A 153 50.81 -63.75 11.11
N THR A 154 51.62 -63.51 12.14
CA THR A 154 51.25 -63.87 13.53
C THR A 154 50.06 -63.06 14.03
N LYS A 155 49.34 -63.63 15.00
CA LYS A 155 48.22 -62.99 15.70
C LYS A 155 48.56 -61.59 16.19
N ASP A 156 49.71 -61.44 16.86
CA ASP A 156 50.10 -60.17 17.48
C ASP A 156 50.33 -59.07 16.43
N VAL A 157 50.96 -59.42 15.31
CA VAL A 157 51.18 -58.49 14.19
C VAL A 157 49.84 -58.10 13.55
N TRP A 158 48.99 -59.08 13.24
CA TRP A 158 47.70 -58.81 12.61
C TRP A 158 46.76 -57.98 13.50
N ASN A 159 46.61 -58.36 14.78
CA ASN A 159 45.71 -57.67 15.69
C ASN A 159 46.19 -56.25 16.00
N THR A 160 47.51 -56.01 16.02
CA THR A 160 48.07 -54.66 16.11
C THR A 160 47.61 -53.81 14.92
N ILE A 161 47.73 -54.32 13.70
CA ILE A 161 47.28 -53.62 12.48
C ILE A 161 45.76 -53.41 12.52
N ALA A 162 44.98 -54.46 12.80
CA ALA A 162 43.52 -54.39 12.82
C ALA A 162 43.01 -53.34 13.83
N SER A 163 43.62 -53.28 15.02
CA SER A 163 43.28 -52.30 16.06
C SER A 163 43.69 -50.86 15.72
N ALA A 164 44.66 -50.67 14.82
CA ALA A 164 45.10 -49.35 14.38
C ALA A 164 44.19 -48.77 13.29
N VAL A 165 43.34 -49.58 12.66
CA VAL A 165 42.38 -49.12 11.65
C VAL A 165 41.12 -48.62 12.35
N ASP A 166 41.10 -47.32 12.60
CA ASP A 166 39.91 -46.54 12.99
C ASP A 166 39.81 -45.34 12.04
N THR A 167 39.58 -45.63 10.76
CA THR A 167 39.67 -44.61 9.71
C THR A 167 38.29 -44.09 9.39
N THR A 168 38.08 -42.79 9.64
CA THR A 168 36.98 -42.03 9.07
C THR A 168 37.55 -41.14 7.97
N ILE A 169 37.09 -41.34 6.73
CA ILE A 169 37.47 -40.53 5.57
C ILE A 169 36.30 -39.60 5.27
N GLU A 170 36.58 -38.30 5.27
CA GLU A 170 35.61 -37.25 4.95
C GLU A 170 35.92 -36.66 3.57
N ILE A 171 34.92 -36.56 2.71
CA ILE A 171 35.00 -35.89 1.42
C ILE A 171 33.91 -34.83 1.37
N THR A 172 34.29 -33.57 1.18
CA THR A 172 33.35 -32.45 1.07
C THR A 172 33.24 -32.00 -0.38
N ILE A 173 32.01 -31.75 -0.83
CA ILE A 173 31.69 -31.12 -2.10
C ILE A 173 30.94 -29.83 -1.78
N ASP A 174 31.57 -28.70 -2.10
CA ASP A 174 30.96 -27.38 -1.95
C ASP A 174 29.94 -27.16 -3.06
N LEU A 175 28.77 -26.62 -2.70
CA LEU A 175 27.75 -26.23 -3.67
C LEU A 175 28.02 -24.79 -4.13
N PRO A 176 27.83 -24.47 -5.42
CA PRO A 176 28.01 -23.10 -5.89
C PRO A 176 26.88 -22.19 -5.38
N ASP A 177 27.25 -20.96 -5.02
CA ASP A 177 26.28 -19.93 -4.64
C ASP A 177 25.54 -19.37 -5.87
N ILE A 178 24.26 -19.01 -5.69
CA ILE A 178 23.55 -18.21 -6.69
C ILE A 178 24.07 -16.77 -6.62
N PRO A 179 24.50 -16.16 -7.75
CA PRO A 179 25.05 -14.82 -7.74
C PRO A 179 24.08 -13.77 -7.17
N ALA A 180 24.54 -12.98 -6.19
CA ALA A 180 23.71 -11.99 -5.51
C ALA A 180 23.11 -10.92 -6.43
N ASN A 181 23.74 -10.63 -7.58
CA ASN A 181 23.23 -9.69 -8.57
C ASN A 181 22.03 -10.23 -9.37
N GLN A 182 21.76 -11.53 -9.31
CA GLN A 182 20.59 -12.16 -9.91
C GLN A 182 19.42 -12.26 -8.92
N LEU A 183 19.65 -12.00 -7.63
CA LEU A 183 18.62 -12.12 -6.61
C LEU A 183 17.78 -10.85 -6.49
N PRO A 184 16.44 -10.97 -6.48
CA PRO A 184 15.56 -9.86 -6.18
C PRO A 184 15.85 -9.24 -4.81
N SER A 185 15.60 -7.94 -4.66
CA SER A 185 15.93 -7.21 -3.43
C SER A 185 15.16 -7.67 -2.19
N PHE A 186 14.02 -8.34 -2.38
CA PHE A 186 13.21 -8.90 -1.30
C PHE A 186 13.78 -10.20 -0.74
N ILE A 187 14.70 -10.87 -1.43
CA ILE A 187 15.39 -12.05 -0.90
C ILE A 187 16.42 -11.60 0.14
N GLN A 188 16.38 -12.21 1.31
CA GLN A 188 17.33 -12.00 2.40
C GLN A 188 18.53 -12.95 2.28
N SER A 189 18.26 -14.24 2.09
CA SER A 189 19.26 -15.31 1.93
C SER A 189 18.69 -16.48 1.13
N ILE A 190 19.58 -17.32 0.63
CA ILE A 190 19.27 -18.66 0.14
C ILE A 190 19.76 -19.62 1.21
N ASP A 191 18.83 -20.38 1.78
CA ASP A 191 19.11 -21.30 2.88
C ASP A 191 19.34 -22.74 2.37
N GLY A 192 18.99 -23.01 1.11
CA GLY A 192 19.21 -24.31 0.48
C GLY A 192 18.60 -24.39 -0.91
N MET A 193 18.65 -25.59 -1.49
CA MET A 193 18.13 -25.91 -2.82
C MET A 193 17.42 -27.27 -2.79
N VAL A 194 16.47 -27.49 -3.69
CA VAL A 194 15.74 -28.75 -3.82
C VAL A 194 16.17 -29.44 -5.11
N ILE A 195 16.56 -30.71 -5.01
CA ILE A 195 16.93 -31.54 -6.15
C ILE A 195 15.69 -31.76 -7.03
N GLN A 196 15.88 -31.72 -8.35
CA GLN A 196 14.77 -31.96 -9.26
C GLN A 196 14.18 -33.36 -9.13
N THR A 197 12.91 -33.50 -9.44
CA THR A 197 12.27 -34.82 -9.49
C THR A 197 12.89 -35.65 -10.61
N ASP A 198 13.21 -36.91 -10.30
CA ASP A 198 13.71 -37.86 -11.30
C ASP A 198 12.73 -38.01 -12.47
N ALA A 199 13.25 -37.89 -13.70
CA ALA A 199 12.46 -37.99 -14.93
C ALA A 199 13.30 -38.56 -16.08
N GLY A 200 12.89 -39.72 -16.61
CA GLY A 200 13.60 -40.38 -17.71
C GLY A 200 15.06 -40.70 -17.35
N SER A 201 16.01 -40.10 -18.07
CA SER A 201 17.45 -40.25 -17.81
C SER A 201 18.00 -39.31 -16.72
N SER A 202 17.21 -38.32 -16.29
CA SER A 202 17.57 -37.41 -15.21
C SER A 202 17.32 -38.08 -13.88
N ILE A 203 18.34 -38.74 -13.34
CA ILE A 203 18.29 -39.49 -12.07
C ILE A 203 19.28 -38.90 -11.10
N SER A 204 18.83 -38.63 -9.88
CA SER A 204 19.67 -38.20 -8.76
C SER A 204 19.74 -39.29 -7.70
N ASP A 205 20.93 -39.85 -7.47
CA ASP A 205 21.14 -40.94 -6.54
C ASP A 205 22.54 -40.94 -5.92
N PHE A 206 22.63 -41.65 -4.80
CA PHE A 206 23.88 -41.96 -4.12
C PHE A 206 24.06 -43.47 -4.11
N ASN A 207 25.05 -43.96 -4.85
CA ASN A 207 25.34 -45.38 -5.03
C ASN A 207 26.71 -45.70 -4.44
N THR A 208 26.81 -46.70 -3.58
CA THR A 208 28.07 -47.08 -2.93
C THR A 208 28.29 -48.59 -2.95
N THR A 209 29.55 -49.00 -3.07
CA THR A 209 30.00 -50.38 -2.85
C THR A 209 31.27 -50.38 -2.03
N ILE A 210 31.34 -51.24 -1.02
CA ILE A 210 32.57 -51.52 -0.24
C ILE A 210 32.97 -52.97 -0.46
N SER A 211 34.23 -53.22 -0.80
CA SER A 211 34.76 -54.56 -1.00
C SER A 211 35.96 -54.83 -0.10
N ASN A 212 35.95 -56.00 0.52
CA ASN A 212 37.13 -56.54 1.18
C ASN A 212 38.00 -57.21 0.10
N ASN A 213 39.09 -56.57 -0.30
CA ASN A 213 39.94 -57.04 -1.39
C ASN A 213 41.24 -57.65 -0.83
N GLY A 214 41.18 -58.94 -0.49
CA GLY A 214 42.35 -59.68 -0.06
C GLY A 214 42.67 -59.62 1.44
N LEU A 215 41.82 -59.07 2.31
CA LEU A 215 42.11 -59.10 3.76
C LEU A 215 41.85 -60.50 4.32
N PRO A 216 42.68 -60.99 5.25
CA PRO A 216 42.51 -62.31 5.85
C PRO A 216 41.38 -62.39 6.89
N THR A 217 40.91 -61.24 7.39
CA THR A 217 39.76 -61.14 8.30
C THR A 217 38.72 -60.19 7.72
N ASN A 218 37.57 -60.12 8.38
CA ASN A 218 36.46 -59.32 7.88
C ASN A 218 36.69 -57.82 8.05
N VAL A 219 36.11 -57.03 7.15
CA VAL A 219 35.87 -55.60 7.38
C VAL A 219 34.64 -55.47 8.27
N THR A 220 34.71 -54.73 9.36
CA THR A 220 33.65 -54.62 10.37
C THR A 220 32.98 -53.26 10.32
N ASN A 221 31.66 -53.26 10.50
CA ASN A 221 30.80 -52.08 10.52
C ASN A 221 31.07 -51.04 9.40
N PRO A 222 31.32 -51.44 8.13
CA PRO A 222 31.49 -50.47 7.07
C PRO A 222 30.25 -49.58 6.95
N THR A 223 30.50 -48.28 6.86
CA THR A 223 29.51 -47.21 6.82
C THR A 223 29.91 -46.22 5.74
N VAL A 224 29.00 -45.89 4.84
CA VAL A 224 29.12 -44.75 3.93
C VAL A 224 27.88 -43.88 4.09
N SER A 225 28.06 -42.64 4.52
CA SER A 225 26.97 -41.70 4.72
C SER A 225 27.15 -40.45 3.88
N LEU A 226 26.01 -39.85 3.52
CA LEU A 226 25.91 -38.58 2.81
C LEU A 226 25.07 -37.63 3.67
N VAL A 227 25.62 -36.48 4.01
CA VAL A 227 24.93 -35.45 4.80
C VAL A 227 25.01 -34.10 4.12
N THR A 228 24.05 -33.23 4.43
CA THR A 228 24.02 -31.84 3.96
C THR A 228 23.64 -30.89 5.10
N ASP A 229 24.14 -29.67 5.05
CA ASP A 229 24.12 -28.69 6.13
C ASP A 229 22.96 -27.69 6.04
N ILE A 230 21.78 -28.13 5.58
CA ILE A 230 20.58 -27.28 5.52
C ILE A 230 20.13 -26.74 6.90
N THR A 231 20.50 -27.41 7.99
CA THR A 231 20.06 -27.11 9.36
C THR A 231 21.14 -27.52 10.37
N SER A 232 21.07 -26.99 11.59
CA SER A 232 21.77 -27.56 12.74
C SER A 232 20.76 -28.33 13.60
N PRO A 233 20.85 -29.67 13.69
CA PRO A 233 21.91 -30.55 13.18
C PRO A 233 21.81 -30.83 11.66
N PRO A 234 22.93 -31.28 11.03
CA PRO A 234 22.96 -31.63 9.60
C PRO A 234 21.91 -32.69 9.24
N LYS A 235 21.38 -32.60 8.01
CA LYS A 235 20.45 -33.58 7.46
C LYS A 235 21.21 -34.74 6.82
N THR A 236 20.89 -35.97 7.22
CA THR A 236 21.35 -37.18 6.51
C THR A 236 20.52 -37.41 5.26
N LEU A 237 21.19 -37.48 4.12
CA LEU A 237 20.60 -37.79 2.81
C LEU A 237 20.64 -39.29 2.52
N ALA A 238 21.74 -39.96 2.87
CA ALA A 238 21.89 -41.40 2.71
C ALA A 238 22.78 -41.98 3.81
N ASN A 239 22.54 -43.23 4.19
CA ASN A 239 23.37 -43.95 5.15
C ASN A 239 23.36 -45.44 4.83
N HIS A 240 24.45 -45.94 4.26
CA HIS A 240 24.63 -47.34 3.88
C HIS A 240 25.56 -48.01 4.89
N THR A 241 25.04 -48.99 5.64
CA THR A 241 25.78 -49.70 6.68
C THR A 241 25.64 -51.21 6.54
N GLN A 242 26.67 -51.94 6.95
CA GLN A 242 26.65 -53.40 7.02
C GLN A 242 27.44 -53.85 8.25
N THR A 243 27.09 -54.97 8.86
CA THR A 243 27.80 -55.46 10.06
C THR A 243 29.21 -55.95 9.73
N SER A 244 29.36 -56.67 8.61
CA SER A 244 30.62 -57.29 8.23
C SER A 244 30.68 -57.58 6.73
N VAL A 245 31.88 -57.49 6.15
CA VAL A 245 32.19 -57.91 4.79
C VAL A 245 33.36 -58.89 4.84
N VAL A 246 33.05 -60.15 4.50
CA VAL A 246 34.02 -61.25 4.49
C VAL A 246 35.06 -61.09 3.39
N LYS A 247 36.18 -61.81 3.53
CA LYS A 247 37.27 -61.82 2.54
C LYS A 247 36.73 -62.00 1.12
N ASP A 248 37.18 -61.13 0.22
CA ASP A 248 36.87 -61.12 -1.22
C ASP A 248 35.38 -60.95 -1.56
N ALA A 249 34.56 -60.54 -0.60
CA ALA A 249 33.17 -60.17 -0.79
C ALA A 249 32.97 -58.64 -0.89
N SER A 250 31.77 -58.25 -1.30
CA SER A 250 31.36 -56.85 -1.41
C SER A 250 30.01 -56.60 -0.73
N PHE A 251 29.85 -55.42 -0.16
CA PHE A 251 28.61 -54.82 0.29
C PHE A 251 28.21 -53.74 -0.72
N GLY A 252 27.04 -53.92 -1.34
CA GLY A 252 26.52 -53.06 -2.40
C GLY A 252 26.51 -53.71 -3.79
N PRO A 253 26.04 -52.99 -4.83
CA PRO A 253 25.70 -51.57 -4.79
C PRO A 253 24.47 -51.27 -3.94
N GLU A 254 24.63 -50.39 -2.95
CA GLU A 254 23.53 -49.80 -2.19
C GLU A 254 23.18 -48.46 -2.81
N ILE A 255 21.90 -48.20 -3.05
CA ILE A 255 21.42 -47.03 -3.80
C ILE A 255 20.36 -46.32 -2.97
N THR A 256 20.58 -45.04 -2.68
CA THR A 256 19.58 -44.14 -2.14
C THR A 256 19.22 -43.10 -3.20
N SER A 257 17.93 -42.93 -3.50
CA SER A 257 17.47 -41.83 -4.37
C SER A 257 17.58 -40.50 -3.61
N LEU A 258 18.03 -39.46 -4.31
CA LEU A 258 18.12 -38.09 -3.82
C LEU A 258 17.05 -37.19 -4.48
N SER A 259 16.11 -37.78 -5.22
CA SER A 259 15.03 -37.05 -5.91
C SER A 259 14.21 -36.23 -4.91
N GLN A 260 14.02 -34.95 -5.20
CA GLN A 260 13.29 -33.99 -4.34
C GLN A 260 13.90 -33.73 -2.95
N ASP A 261 15.10 -34.23 -2.67
CA ASP A 261 15.76 -33.92 -1.40
C ASP A 261 16.24 -32.47 -1.37
N SER A 262 16.20 -31.88 -0.17
CA SER A 262 16.79 -30.57 0.11
C SER A 262 18.28 -30.66 0.41
N LEU A 263 19.04 -29.76 -0.20
CA LEU A 263 20.48 -29.53 -0.09
C LEU A 263 20.78 -28.18 0.58
N GLY A 264 21.85 -28.13 1.36
CA GLY A 264 22.33 -26.94 2.08
C GLY A 264 23.36 -26.17 1.27
N GLY A 265 24.38 -25.65 1.96
CA GLY A 265 25.55 -25.01 1.33
C GLY A 265 26.64 -26.01 0.93
N ALA A 266 26.69 -27.18 1.55
CA ALA A 266 27.66 -28.22 1.27
C ALA A 266 27.09 -29.63 1.41
N ILE A 267 27.76 -30.56 0.75
CA ILE A 267 27.51 -32.00 0.85
C ILE A 267 28.78 -32.66 1.40
N ARG A 268 28.62 -33.52 2.40
CA ARG A 268 29.73 -34.25 3.03
C ARG A 268 29.47 -35.75 2.95
N MET A 269 30.49 -36.47 2.52
CA MET A 269 30.52 -37.92 2.50
C MET A 269 31.46 -38.41 3.59
N SER A 270 30.97 -39.28 4.46
CA SER A 270 31.75 -39.91 5.52
C SER A 270 31.83 -41.42 5.28
N ILE A 271 33.05 -41.95 5.24
CA ILE A 271 33.34 -43.37 5.04
C ILE A 271 34.05 -43.87 6.30
N GLY A 272 33.49 -44.88 6.96
CA GLY A 272 34.07 -45.49 8.15
C GLY A 272 34.03 -47.01 8.07
N PHE A 273 35.05 -47.68 8.62
CA PHE A 273 35.08 -49.13 8.79
C PHE A 273 36.18 -49.51 9.79
N GLY A 274 36.03 -50.69 10.40
CA GLY A 274 37.08 -51.36 11.18
C GLY A 274 37.57 -52.63 10.50
N ILE A 275 38.59 -53.25 11.08
CA ILE A 275 39.10 -54.56 10.66
C ILE A 275 38.99 -55.54 11.82
N GLU A 276 38.47 -56.74 11.55
CA GLU A 276 38.31 -57.77 12.57
C GLU A 276 39.67 -58.33 13.03
N SER A 277 39.87 -58.43 14.34
CA SER A 277 41.03 -59.14 14.92
C SER A 277 40.85 -60.66 14.81
N THR A 278 41.95 -61.41 14.81
CA THR A 278 41.91 -62.88 14.82
C THR A 278 42.06 -63.45 16.23
N ALA A 279 41.33 -64.54 16.50
CA ALA A 279 41.57 -65.38 17.67
C ALA A 279 42.66 -66.43 17.43
N ASN A 280 42.88 -66.82 16.17
CA ASN A 280 43.84 -67.83 15.73
C ASN A 280 45.28 -67.36 15.94
N ASN A 281 46.24 -68.30 16.05
CA ASN A 281 47.66 -67.99 16.27
C ASN A 281 48.30 -67.20 15.11
N ALA A 282 47.74 -67.30 13.91
CA ALA A 282 48.18 -66.59 12.72
C ALA A 282 47.02 -66.39 11.74
N VAL A 283 47.20 -65.46 10.81
CA VAL A 283 46.37 -65.27 9.61
C VAL A 283 47.16 -65.62 8.36
N THR A 284 46.46 -66.10 7.32
CA THR A 284 47.08 -66.44 6.03
C THR A 284 46.81 -65.34 5.01
N ILE A 285 47.87 -64.79 4.42
CA ILE A 285 47.80 -63.90 3.26
C ILE A 285 48.14 -64.72 2.02
N SER A 286 47.18 -64.91 1.12
CA SER A 286 47.39 -65.70 -0.10
C SER A 286 48.26 -64.96 -1.10
N ALA A 287 48.95 -65.71 -1.97
CA ALA A 287 49.65 -65.09 -3.10
C ALA A 287 48.68 -64.23 -3.93
N GLY A 288 49.05 -62.97 -4.18
CA GLY A 288 48.22 -62.01 -4.92
C GLY A 288 47.22 -61.20 -4.07
N ASP A 289 47.04 -61.52 -2.79
CA ASP A 289 46.13 -60.76 -1.91
C ASP A 289 46.60 -59.30 -1.76
N SER A 290 45.73 -58.35 -2.11
CA SER A 290 46.04 -56.91 -2.06
C SER A 290 45.94 -56.32 -0.65
N VAL A 291 45.33 -57.02 0.30
CA VAL A 291 45.17 -56.62 1.72
C VAL A 291 44.69 -55.17 1.83
N GLN A 292 43.58 -54.87 1.16
CA GLN A 292 43.01 -53.52 1.06
C GLN A 292 41.48 -53.53 1.14
N VAL A 293 40.90 -52.40 1.51
CA VAL A 293 39.47 -52.13 1.38
C VAL A 293 39.25 -51.24 0.17
N ASN A 294 38.38 -51.66 -0.74
CA ASN A 294 37.99 -50.84 -1.89
C ASN A 294 36.65 -50.18 -1.59
N VAL A 295 36.52 -48.90 -1.92
CA VAL A 295 35.27 -48.15 -1.82
C VAL A 295 34.99 -47.50 -3.16
N ALA A 296 33.86 -47.84 -3.76
CA ALA A 296 33.37 -47.23 -5.00
C ALA A 296 32.11 -46.45 -4.68
N ILE A 297 32.09 -45.16 -5.03
CA ILE A 297 30.97 -44.25 -4.83
C ILE A 297 30.65 -43.63 -6.18
N ARG A 298 29.36 -43.60 -6.52
CA ARG A 298 28.83 -42.76 -7.59
C ARG A 298 27.74 -41.87 -7.02
N MET A 299 27.89 -40.58 -7.21
CA MET A 299 26.92 -39.58 -6.80
C MET A 299 26.40 -38.83 -8.02
N ARG A 300 25.08 -38.75 -8.14
CA ARG A 300 24.41 -38.02 -9.20
C ARG A 300 23.39 -37.03 -8.63
N ILE A 301 23.44 -35.82 -9.15
CA ILE A 301 22.40 -34.81 -9.01
C ILE A 301 22.13 -34.32 -10.42
N ALA A 302 20.99 -34.71 -10.99
CA ALA A 302 20.69 -34.40 -12.39
C ALA A 302 20.33 -32.92 -12.61
N GLY A 303 19.90 -32.22 -11.56
CA GLY A 303 19.47 -30.83 -11.62
C GLY A 303 18.82 -30.37 -10.32
N LEU A 304 18.47 -29.10 -10.27
CA LEU A 304 17.75 -28.47 -9.17
C LEU A 304 16.41 -27.96 -9.67
N ASP A 305 15.39 -28.00 -8.81
CA ASP A 305 14.03 -27.55 -9.13
C ASP A 305 13.74 -26.17 -8.52
N SER A 306 14.10 -25.97 -7.25
CA SER A 306 13.78 -24.74 -6.53
C SER A 306 14.84 -24.36 -5.49
N ALA A 307 14.86 -23.10 -5.10
CA ALA A 307 15.67 -22.58 -4.01
C ALA A 307 14.81 -22.38 -2.76
N ILE A 308 15.36 -22.74 -1.60
CA ILE A 308 14.79 -22.44 -0.29
C ILE A 308 15.33 -21.08 0.13
N ILE A 309 14.44 -20.10 0.30
CA ILE A 309 14.85 -18.71 0.53
C ILE A 309 14.26 -18.14 1.82
N GLN A 310 15.00 -17.23 2.44
CA GLN A 310 14.47 -16.32 3.43
C GLN A 310 14.11 -14.99 2.76
N VAL A 311 12.94 -14.44 3.06
CA VAL A 311 12.44 -13.18 2.50
C VAL A 311 12.56 -12.07 3.54
N LYS A 312 12.99 -10.88 3.10
CA LYS A 312 13.04 -9.69 3.95
C LYS A 312 11.65 -9.30 4.41
N LYS A 313 11.51 -9.04 5.71
CA LYS A 313 10.31 -8.42 6.26
C LYS A 313 10.12 -7.06 5.57
N THR A 314 8.98 -6.88 4.93
CA THR A 314 8.59 -5.65 4.25
C THR A 314 7.25 -5.20 4.79
N ASP A 315 7.17 -3.94 5.21
CA ASP A 315 5.91 -3.34 5.65
C ASP A 315 5.05 -3.03 4.42
N LEU A 316 3.78 -3.44 4.47
CA LEU A 316 2.84 -3.17 3.38
C LEU A 316 2.49 -1.67 3.38
N PRO A 317 2.63 -0.96 2.25
CA PRO A 317 2.25 0.44 2.15
C PRO A 317 0.72 0.55 2.11
N ILE A 318 0.07 0.57 3.27
CA ILE A 318 -1.36 0.83 3.37
C ILE A 318 -1.56 2.34 3.42
N SER A 319 -2.14 2.91 2.36
CA SER A 319 -2.61 4.29 2.36
C SER A 319 -4.09 4.31 2.72
N LEU A 320 -4.41 4.82 3.92
CA LEU A 320 -5.80 5.00 4.33
C LEU A 320 -6.31 6.34 3.79
N PRO A 321 -7.49 6.38 3.14
CA PRO A 321 -8.10 7.63 2.73
C PRO A 321 -8.37 8.51 3.96
N LYS A 322 -8.10 9.81 3.84
CA LYS A 322 -8.36 10.78 4.90
C LYS A 322 -9.87 10.95 5.07
N ILE A 323 -10.37 10.74 6.28
CA ILE A 323 -11.76 11.07 6.64
C ILE A 323 -11.92 12.59 6.57
N ASN A 324 -12.79 13.05 5.67
CA ASN A 324 -13.15 14.46 5.57
C ASN A 324 -14.42 14.70 6.39
N PHE A 325 -14.30 15.47 7.47
CA PHE A 325 -15.45 15.99 8.18
C PHE A 325 -15.99 17.23 7.46
N PRO A 326 -17.32 17.45 7.46
CA PRO A 326 -17.89 18.71 6.98
C PRO A 326 -17.33 19.88 7.81
N THR A 327 -16.87 20.93 7.13
CA THR A 327 -16.22 22.09 7.74
C THR A 327 -17.18 23.17 8.19
N ASP A 328 -18.41 23.15 7.68
CA ASP A 328 -19.37 24.23 7.85
C ASP A 328 -20.65 23.68 8.50
N ILE A 329 -20.89 24.10 9.75
CA ILE A 329 -22.19 23.96 10.40
C ILE A 329 -22.94 25.26 10.13
N GLU A 330 -23.88 25.23 9.20
CA GLU A 330 -24.75 26.37 8.90
C GLU A 330 -26.13 26.17 9.54
N ILE A 331 -26.63 27.18 10.25
CA ILE A 331 -28.02 27.20 10.71
C ILE A 331 -28.88 27.67 9.53
N TYR A 332 -29.58 26.72 8.88
CA TYR A 332 -30.37 26.99 7.68
C TYR A 332 -31.73 27.64 7.97
N SER A 333 -32.31 27.39 9.15
CA SER A 333 -33.64 27.88 9.54
C SER A 333 -33.84 27.73 11.05
N GLY A 334 -34.76 28.51 11.64
CA GLY A 334 -35.14 28.36 13.04
C GLY A 334 -36.56 28.85 13.29
N GLN A 335 -37.27 28.21 14.22
CA GLN A 335 -38.63 28.62 14.57
C GLN A 335 -38.61 29.61 15.73
N LEU A 336 -39.25 30.77 15.55
CA LEU A 336 -39.45 31.75 16.60
C LEU A 336 -40.40 31.21 17.67
N LYS A 337 -40.01 31.37 18.93
CA LYS A 337 -40.75 30.86 20.09
C LYS A 337 -42.14 31.51 20.19
N THR A 338 -43.16 30.73 20.53
CA THR A 338 -44.52 31.25 20.81
C THR A 338 -44.67 31.75 22.25
N ASN A 339 -45.54 32.75 22.47
CA ASN A 339 -45.79 33.43 23.74
C ASN A 339 -44.53 34.13 24.26
N SER A 340 -43.83 34.84 23.37
CA SER A 340 -42.50 35.38 23.63
C SER A 340 -42.48 36.60 24.57
N GLY A 341 -43.62 37.27 24.79
CA GLY A 341 -43.77 38.43 25.68
C GLY A 341 -44.20 39.68 24.91
N PHE A 342 -44.35 40.82 25.58
CA PHE A 342 -44.58 42.10 24.90
C PHE A 342 -43.28 42.58 24.23
N ASP A 343 -43.38 43.12 23.01
CA ASP A 343 -42.26 43.64 22.20
C ASP A 343 -41.18 42.60 21.80
N VAL A 344 -41.49 41.31 21.90
CA VAL A 344 -40.61 40.21 21.48
C VAL A 344 -41.19 39.53 20.24
N ASN A 345 -40.33 39.11 19.30
CA ASN A 345 -40.74 38.54 18.00
C ASN A 345 -41.73 39.45 17.23
N GLU A 346 -41.56 40.76 17.26
CA GLU A 346 -42.42 41.69 16.53
C GLU A 346 -41.65 42.52 15.51
N ILE A 347 -42.29 42.83 14.37
CA ILE A 347 -41.84 43.91 13.47
C ILE A 347 -42.79 45.09 13.63
N ASN A 348 -42.27 46.18 14.18
CA ASN A 348 -43.00 47.41 14.41
C ASN A 348 -42.66 48.47 13.36
N LEU A 349 -43.61 48.77 12.49
CA LEU A 349 -43.54 49.87 11.53
C LEU A 349 -44.39 51.02 12.04
N THR A 350 -43.75 52.15 12.31
CA THR A 350 -44.42 53.34 12.85
C THR A 350 -44.24 54.54 11.93
N ASN A 351 -45.25 55.40 11.87
CA ASN A 351 -45.20 56.70 11.20
C ASN A 351 -44.82 56.68 9.72
N ILE A 352 -45.27 55.67 8.95
CA ILE A 352 -45.12 55.70 7.49
C ILE A 352 -46.13 56.70 6.93
N ILE A 353 -45.64 57.80 6.36
CA ILE A 353 -46.45 58.92 5.84
C ILE A 353 -46.04 59.21 4.40
N SER A 354 -47.03 59.36 3.51
CA SER A 354 -46.80 59.89 2.16
C SER A 354 -46.98 61.42 2.16
N THR A 355 -45.94 62.13 1.73
CA THR A 355 -45.99 63.58 1.49
C THR A 355 -46.50 63.93 0.08
N TYR A 356 -46.73 62.91 -0.75
CA TYR A 356 -47.15 63.09 -2.13
C TYR A 356 -48.58 63.64 -2.22
N PRO A 357 -48.88 64.55 -3.17
CA PRO A 357 -50.23 65.08 -3.35
C PRO A 357 -51.23 64.07 -3.91
N LEU A 358 -50.75 62.93 -4.43
CA LEU A 358 -51.55 61.84 -4.99
C LEU A 358 -51.43 60.58 -4.14
N ASN A 359 -52.38 59.67 -4.31
CA ASN A 359 -52.35 58.34 -3.68
C ASN A 359 -51.17 57.52 -4.23
N VAL A 360 -50.45 56.81 -3.34
CA VAL A 360 -49.30 55.97 -3.69
C VAL A 360 -49.57 54.53 -3.26
N ASP A 361 -49.48 53.59 -4.19
CA ASP A 361 -49.51 52.16 -3.87
C ASP A 361 -48.20 51.78 -3.17
N PHE A 362 -48.32 51.23 -1.96
CA PHE A 362 -47.21 50.86 -1.10
C PHE A 362 -47.29 49.38 -0.77
N SER A 363 -46.23 48.65 -1.13
CA SER A 363 -46.07 47.25 -0.75
C SER A 363 -44.71 46.99 -0.12
N MET A 364 -44.71 46.19 0.95
CA MET A 364 -43.53 45.73 1.66
C MET A 364 -43.76 44.27 2.06
N ASN A 365 -42.75 43.41 1.96
CA ASN A 365 -42.87 41.99 2.32
C ASN A 365 -41.58 41.48 2.95
N PHE A 366 -41.65 41.04 4.21
CA PHE A 366 -40.52 40.42 4.90
C PHE A 366 -40.47 38.92 4.61
N LYS A 367 -39.90 38.57 3.45
CA LYS A 367 -39.86 37.20 2.91
C LYS A 367 -39.10 36.18 3.77
N ASN A 368 -38.29 36.65 4.71
CA ASN A 368 -37.49 35.79 5.59
C ASN A 368 -38.28 35.27 6.81
N PHE A 369 -39.55 35.65 6.96
CA PHE A 369 -40.42 35.15 8.01
C PHE A 369 -41.60 34.41 7.40
N LEU A 370 -41.65 33.11 7.59
CA LEU A 370 -42.71 32.26 7.07
C LEU A 370 -43.79 32.07 8.15
N PRO A 371 -45.04 32.56 7.94
CA PRO A 371 -46.09 32.41 8.93
C PRO A 371 -46.48 30.93 9.10
N PRO A 372 -46.72 30.46 10.33
CA PRO A 372 -47.34 29.17 10.54
C PRO A 372 -48.79 29.19 10.05
N ALA A 373 -49.38 28.01 9.87
CA ALA A 373 -50.75 27.89 9.38
C ALA A 373 -51.73 28.69 10.25
N GLY A 374 -52.44 29.64 9.62
CA GLY A 374 -53.46 30.48 10.28
C GLY A 374 -52.96 31.81 10.84
N LYS A 375 -51.67 32.16 10.71
CA LYS A 375 -51.14 33.50 11.01
C LYS A 375 -51.05 34.37 9.74
N ASP A 376 -51.04 35.69 9.93
CA ASP A 376 -50.98 36.67 8.85
C ASP A 376 -49.62 36.65 8.13
N SER A 377 -49.59 36.96 6.83
CA SER A 377 -48.31 37.19 6.15
C SER A 377 -47.65 38.48 6.64
N THR A 378 -46.32 38.53 6.65
CA THR A 378 -45.52 39.74 6.88
C THR A 378 -45.50 40.70 5.66
N LYS A 379 -46.65 40.80 4.97
CA LYS A 379 -46.84 41.64 3.78
C LYS A 379 -47.75 42.82 4.11
N ILE A 380 -47.32 44.01 3.73
CA ILE A 380 -48.15 45.20 3.57
C ILE A 380 -48.46 45.36 2.09
N ASP A 381 -49.72 45.62 1.80
CA ASP A 381 -50.20 45.96 0.46
C ASP A 381 -51.35 46.97 0.65
N THR A 382 -51.03 48.25 0.52
CA THR A 382 -51.98 49.33 0.84
C THR A 382 -51.70 50.60 0.03
N VAL A 383 -52.62 51.56 0.10
CA VAL A 383 -52.49 52.84 -0.60
C VAL A 383 -52.24 53.95 0.42
N LEU A 384 -51.07 54.58 0.37
CA LEU A 384 -50.73 55.74 1.19
C LEU A 384 -51.32 57.01 0.57
N LYS A 385 -52.08 57.76 1.37
CA LYS A 385 -52.71 59.02 0.97
C LYS A 385 -52.10 60.18 1.76
N LYS A 386 -52.12 61.39 1.18
CA LYS A 386 -51.63 62.60 1.84
C LYS A 386 -52.30 62.80 3.21
N GLY A 387 -51.50 62.90 4.27
CA GLY A 387 -51.99 63.10 5.65
C GLY A 387 -52.40 61.82 6.38
N MET A 388 -52.24 60.64 5.77
CA MET A 388 -52.39 59.35 6.44
C MET A 388 -51.09 58.96 7.14
N THR A 389 -51.22 58.38 8.33
CA THR A 389 -50.13 57.71 9.04
C THR A 389 -50.43 56.21 9.10
N LEU A 390 -49.55 55.40 8.51
CA LEU A 390 -49.61 53.95 8.63
C LEU A 390 -48.69 53.50 9.77
N THR A 391 -49.28 52.81 10.74
CA THR A 391 -48.59 52.08 11.80
C THR A 391 -49.06 50.63 11.75
N LYS A 392 -48.12 49.69 11.71
CA LYS A 392 -48.40 48.24 11.64
C LYS A 392 -47.38 47.47 12.47
N THR A 393 -47.90 46.62 13.33
CA THR A 393 -47.13 45.61 14.06
C THR A 393 -47.40 44.24 13.46
N PHE A 394 -46.35 43.47 13.23
CA PHE A 394 -46.42 42.05 12.89
C PHE A 394 -45.94 41.23 14.08
N ASP A 395 -46.82 40.39 14.63
CA ASP A 395 -46.47 39.36 15.60
C ASP A 395 -45.93 38.13 14.85
N LEU A 396 -44.66 37.81 15.10
CA LEU A 396 -43.90 36.72 14.47
C LEU A 396 -43.79 35.47 15.36
N ASP A 397 -44.56 35.37 16.44
CA ASP A 397 -44.57 34.17 17.27
C ASP A 397 -44.95 32.93 16.44
N GLY A 398 -44.05 31.94 16.44
CA GLY A 398 -44.20 30.69 15.72
C GLY A 398 -43.78 30.72 14.24
N TYR A 399 -43.26 31.85 13.74
CA TYR A 399 -42.78 31.97 12.35
C TYR A 399 -41.43 31.26 12.20
N SER A 400 -41.14 30.77 10.99
CA SER A 400 -39.89 30.04 10.65
C SER A 400 -39.05 30.77 9.63
#